data_AF-A0A628DLN0-F1
#
_entry.id   AF-A0A628DLN0-F1
#
_cell.length_a   1.000
_cell.length_b   1.000
_cell.length_c   1.000
_cell.angle_alpha   90.00
_cell.angle_beta   90.00
_cell.angle_gamma   90.00
#
_symmetry.space_group_name_H-M   'P 1'
#
loop_
_entity.id
_entity.type
_entity.pdbx_description
1 polymer ?
#
loop_
_entity_poly.entity_id
_entity_poly.type
_entity_poly.pdbx_seq_one_letter_code
_entity_poly.pdbx_strand_id
1 'polypeptide(L)' 'MTKPASTTKKPRKQHTPEFRQEALKLAERIGVAAAARELNLYESQLYNWRSKQQ' A
#
# COMPACT_ATOMS: atom_id res chain seq x y z
N MET A 1 16.78 -30.94 -16.76
CA MET A 1 17.07 -29.48 -16.85
C MET A 1 15.76 -28.71 -16.97
N THR A 2 15.23 -28.19 -15.87
CA THR A 2 13.99 -27.39 -15.86
C THR A 2 14.33 -25.90 -15.81
N LYS A 3 13.94 -25.17 -16.85
CA LYS A 3 14.18 -23.73 -17.06
C LYS A 3 13.34 -22.91 -16.05
N PRO A 4 13.87 -21.87 -15.38
CA PRO A 4 13.04 -20.99 -14.56
C PRO A 4 12.22 -20.07 -15.47
N ALA A 5 10.90 -20.19 -15.41
CA ALA A 5 9.98 -19.28 -16.07
C ALA A 5 10.06 -17.91 -15.37
N SER A 6 10.73 -16.95 -16.01
CA SER A 6 10.68 -15.54 -15.61
C SER A 6 9.28 -15.01 -15.87
N THR A 7 8.41 -15.05 -14.87
CA THR A 7 7.14 -14.32 -14.92
C THR A 7 7.48 -12.84 -14.76
N THR A 8 7.55 -12.11 -15.87
CA THR A 8 7.60 -10.65 -15.90
C THR A 8 6.30 -10.10 -15.31
N LYS A 9 6.19 -10.10 -13.97
CA LYS A 9 5.11 -9.40 -13.27
C LYS A 9 5.42 -7.92 -13.41
N LYS A 10 4.53 -7.17 -14.08
CA LYS A 10 4.58 -5.70 -14.13
C LYS A 10 5.00 -5.18 -12.76
N PRO A 11 6.00 -4.28 -12.66
CA PRO A 11 6.46 -3.79 -11.37
C PRO A 11 5.22 -3.27 -10.63
N ARG A 12 4.84 -3.98 -9.56
CA ARG A 12 3.73 -3.55 -8.71
C ARG A 12 4.04 -2.11 -8.33
N LYS A 13 3.07 -1.19 -8.45
CA LYS A 13 3.26 0.20 -7.98
C LYS A 13 3.72 0.13 -6.53
N GLN A 14 5.02 0.29 -6.30
CA GLN A 14 5.59 0.24 -4.97
C GLN A 14 5.38 1.64 -4.40
N HIS A 15 4.47 1.74 -3.45
CA HIS A 15 4.39 2.93 -2.62
C HIS A 15 5.66 2.99 -1.78
N THR A 16 6.36 4.12 -1.83
CA THR A 16 7.55 4.38 -1.02
C THR A 16 7.19 4.31 0.47
N PRO A 17 8.12 3.94 1.35
CA PRO A 17 7.84 3.85 2.79
C PRO A 17 7.35 5.19 3.36
N GLU A 18 7.85 6.33 2.87
CA GLU A 18 7.44 7.66 3.28
C GLU A 18 5.97 7.91 2.95
N PHE A 19 5.55 7.58 1.72
CA PHE A 19 4.15 7.73 1.29
C PHE A 19 3.21 6.88 2.15
N ARG A 20 3.62 5.67 2.54
CA ARG A 20 2.82 4.83 3.46
C ARG A 20 2.70 5.45 4.84
N GLN A 21 3.76 6.05 5.36
CA GLN A 21 3.71 6.73 6.65
C GLN A 21 2.81 7.97 6.63
N GLU A 22 2.88 8.78 5.57
CA GLU A 22 1.98 9.91 5.39
C GLU A 22 0.53 9.45 5.27
N ALA A 23 0.28 8.41 4.49
CA ALA A 23 -1.06 7.83 4.32
C ALA A 23 -1.63 7.31 5.65
N LEU A 24 -0.79 6.72 6.50
CA LEU A 24 -1.20 6.28 7.84
C LEU A 24 -1.46 7.45 8.79
N LYS A 25 -0.61 8.50 8.80
CA LYS A 25 -0.86 9.73 9.58
C LYS A 25 -2.15 10.41 9.17
N LEU A 26 -2.43 10.44 7.87
CA LEU A 26 -3.66 11.00 7.32
C LEU A 26 -4.87 10.15 7.72
N ALA A 27 -4.75 8.82 7.66
CA ALA A 27 -5.77 7.90 8.14
C ALA A 27 -6.05 8.00 9.64
N GLU A 28 -5.05 8.33 10.48
CA GLU A 28 -5.25 8.62 11.90
C GLU A 28 -6.03 9.93 12.13
N ARG A 29 -5.83 10.92 11.27
CA ARG A 29 -6.45 12.25 11.40
C ARG A 29 -7.90 12.31 10.89
N ILE A 30 -8.17 11.76 9.71
CA ILE A 30 -9.48 11.85 9.05
C ILE A 30 -10.20 10.50 8.92
N GLY A 31 -9.54 9.40 9.30
CA GLY A 31 -10.05 8.05 9.15
C GLY A 31 -9.58 7.34 7.87
N VAL A 32 -9.54 6.02 7.91
CA VAL A 32 -9.05 5.15 6.81
C VAL A 32 -9.86 5.35 5.52
N ALA A 33 -11.19 5.42 5.60
CA ALA A 33 -12.05 5.56 4.43
C ALA A 33 -11.87 6.92 3.73
N ALA A 34 -11.74 7.99 4.50
CA ALA A 34 -11.51 9.33 3.94
C ALA A 34 -10.09 9.43 3.33
N ALA A 35 -9.08 8.90 4.03
CA ALA A 35 -7.70 8.84 3.55
C ALA A 35 -7.55 8.03 2.25
N ALA A 36 -8.25 6.89 2.17
CA ALA A 36 -8.28 6.06 0.97
C ALA A 36 -8.85 6.83 -0.24
N ARG A 37 -9.93 7.60 -0.03
CA ARG A 37 -10.54 8.42 -1.08
C ARG A 37 -9.63 9.56 -1.54
N GLU A 38 -8.99 10.29 -0.61
CA GLU A 38 -8.09 11.39 -0.96
C GLU A 38 -6.82 10.91 -1.69
N LEU A 39 -6.26 9.77 -1.25
CA LEU A 39 -5.05 9.22 -1.85
C LEU A 39 -5.34 8.31 -3.07
N ASN A 40 -6.62 8.14 -3.41
CA ASN A 40 -7.11 7.22 -4.44
C ASN A 40 -6.53 5.79 -4.27
N LEU A 41 -6.51 5.31 -3.02
CA LEU A 41 -6.05 4.00 -2.60
C LEU A 41 -7.24 3.12 -2.24
N TYR A 42 -7.04 1.80 -2.25
CA TYR A 42 -7.98 0.89 -1.62
C TYR A 42 -7.83 0.93 -0.10
N GLU A 43 -8.95 0.94 0.63
CA GLU A 43 -8.95 0.86 2.10
C GLU A 43 -8.16 -0.36 2.60
N SER A 44 -8.25 -1.48 1.87
CA SER A 44 -7.49 -2.70 2.14
C SER A 44 -5.96 -2.48 2.11
N GLN A 45 -5.44 -1.54 1.31
CA GLN A 45 -4.01 -1.21 1.33
C GLN A 45 -3.61 -0.54 2.65
N LEU A 46 -4.42 0.38 3.16
CA LEU A 46 -4.17 1.05 4.44
C LEU A 46 -4.24 0.07 5.61
N TYR A 47 -5.23 -0.83 5.64
CA TYR A 47 -5.31 -1.89 6.65
C TYR A 47 -4.08 -2.81 6.61
N ASN A 48 -3.65 -3.23 5.42
CA ASN A 48 -2.45 -4.04 5.25
C ASN A 48 -1.17 -3.32 5.71
N TRP A 49 -1.07 -2.00 5.51
CA TRP A 49 0.09 -1.23 5.98
C TRP A 49 0.08 -1.05 7.50
N ARG A 50 -1.09 -0.80 8.09
CA ARG A 50 -1.24 -0.73 9.55
C ARG A 50 -0.84 -2.05 10.21
N SER A 51 -1.27 -3.19 9.64
CA SER A 51 -0.90 -4.52 10.15
C SER A 51 0.59 -4.86 10.00
N LYS A 52 1.34 -4.18 9.11
CA LYS A 52 2.78 -4.38 8.91
C LYS A 52 3.66 -3.45 9.76
N GLN A 53 3.06 -2.46 10.41
CA GLN A 53 3.73 -1.57 11.36
C GLN A 53 3.75 -2.15 12.79
N GLN A 54 2.88 -3.12 13.06
CA GLN A 54 2.79 -3.86 14.32
C GLN A 54 3.59 -5.16 14.23
#